data_AF-A0A2E5U418-F1
#
_entry.id   AF-A0A2E5U418-F1
#
_cell.length_a   1.000
_cell.length_b   1.000
_cell.length_c   1.000
_cell.angle_alpha   90.00
_cell.angle_beta   90.00
_cell.angle_gamma   90.00
#
_symmetry.space_group_name_H-M   'P 1'
#
loop_
_entity.id
_entity.type
_entity.pdbx_description
1 polymer ?
#
loop_
_entity_poly.entity_id
_entity_poly.type
_entity_poly.pdbx_seq_one_letter_code
_entity_poly.pdbx_strand_id
1 'polypeptide(L)'
;MNKSVFFIFLISFAISIERSGDYDDDFQIYQFSDATLNKGIRGCTIGNCKEGIGTFIFENRDMYSGEFSNGMMHGKGEYRVSNGEYYKGDFKENDFDGFGKYSFPSGEYYEGEYRKGKRNGLGFLSHRDGDIYISEFKRGLLHGPGIIIKRNGNIESWDFYKGEKFMELSMEAVTTHLLISHHKRSEILEKLESYEILTSKNYVECNQEYGLRSNIYSECPNGMQCLDGICIEDQSISIDAVEIKNEIKELELGCMDERACNFSKSAQKDDGSCWYQIKGCSCDKGKNAFVDDCGICMGDNSICRDCSGVINGTAYLDRCGNCDNIVDNDCSKDCKGIWGGDAYVDQCGNCDNIIENDCIKDCNGVWGGNAIVDECGICNGSGKTQCKSGNYVCDILECKDSGCDLPNNTIKLLDGEILYNSDFEIHGFQIVIEDAYITQAYSGDAYNNNFTTNFGGRSLMSMSYSQGVIKSGCGTLIKLIFDDISAGITSASFYDSNGMPHSLKVIK
;
A
#
# COMPACT_ATOMS: atom_id res chain seq x y z
N MET A 1 19.49 42.38 6.10
CA MET A 1 18.99 43.62 5.46
C MET A 1 17.60 43.31 4.93
N ASN A 2 16.47 43.94 5.26
CA ASN A 2 16.07 45.05 6.12
C ASN A 2 14.56 44.77 6.42
N LYS A 3 14.13 44.75 7.69
CA LYS A 3 13.36 45.81 8.40
C LYS A 3 11.97 46.09 7.81
N SER A 4 10.87 45.66 8.44
CA SER A 4 10.17 46.25 9.62
C SER A 4 9.31 47.47 9.29
N VAL A 5 7.98 47.39 9.57
CA VAL A 5 7.11 48.44 10.19
C VAL A 5 5.90 47.69 10.81
N PHE A 6 5.77 47.47 12.13
CA PHE A 6 5.34 48.32 13.26
C PHE A 6 3.84 48.70 13.30
N PHE A 7 3.14 48.26 14.36
CA PHE A 7 2.44 49.15 15.29
C PHE A 7 2.31 48.49 16.68
N ILE A 8 2.88 49.16 17.69
CA ILE A 8 2.75 48.90 19.12
C ILE A 8 1.74 49.93 19.67
N PHE A 9 0.91 49.53 20.63
CA PHE A 9 0.58 50.41 21.75
C PHE A 9 0.64 49.61 23.06
N LEU A 10 1.63 49.96 23.87
CA LEU A 10 1.71 49.68 25.31
C LEU A 10 0.99 50.82 26.04
N ILE A 11 0.15 50.48 27.02
CA ILE A 11 0.01 51.29 28.23
C ILE A 11 0.15 50.33 29.41
N SER A 12 1.22 50.54 30.19
CA SER A 12 1.40 49.98 31.52
C SER A 12 0.47 50.68 32.51
N PHE A 13 -0.17 49.92 33.38
CA PHE A 13 -0.37 50.32 34.77
C PHE A 13 -0.09 49.10 35.64
N ALA A 14 0.94 49.21 36.48
CA ALA A 14 1.21 48.28 37.56
C ALA A 14 0.40 48.72 38.79
N ILE A 15 -0.40 47.80 39.34
CA ILE A 15 -0.73 47.74 40.77
C ILE A 15 -0.66 46.25 41.15
N SER A 16 0.25 45.92 42.06
CA SER A 16 0.34 44.63 42.74
C SER A 16 -0.86 44.42 43.66
N ILE A 17 -1.59 43.31 43.50
CA ILE A 17 -2.27 42.55 44.57
C ILE A 17 -2.16 41.06 44.21
N GLU A 18 -2.03 40.24 45.25
CA GLU A 18 -1.55 38.86 45.33
C GLU A 18 -2.47 37.78 44.71
N ARG A 19 -1.81 36.64 44.37
CA ARG A 19 -2.28 35.23 44.34
C ARG A 19 -3.72 34.92 43.88
N SER A 20 -3.81 34.11 42.82
CA SER A 20 -4.36 32.73 42.77
C SER A 20 -5.04 32.43 41.43
N GLY A 21 -4.76 31.23 40.88
CA GLY A 21 -5.66 30.52 39.96
C GLY A 21 -5.53 30.79 38.47
N ASP A 22 -5.55 29.68 37.72
CA ASP A 22 -5.82 29.51 36.28
C ASP A 22 -4.71 29.81 35.27
N TYR A 23 -3.87 28.79 35.06
CA TYR A 23 -3.38 28.44 33.73
C TYR A 23 -4.48 27.64 33.02
N ASP A 24 -5.37 28.34 32.32
CA ASP A 24 -6.24 27.73 31.30
C ASP A 24 -5.79 28.29 29.94
N ASP A 25 -4.65 27.79 29.45
CA ASP A 25 -4.17 28.08 28.08
C ASP A 25 -4.95 27.20 27.09
N ASP A 26 -6.17 27.64 26.79
CA ASP A 26 -6.88 27.64 25.49
C ASP A 26 -6.60 26.48 24.49
N PHE A 27 -6.60 25.24 24.96
CA PHE A 27 -6.63 24.05 24.12
C PHE A 27 -8.09 23.63 23.86
N GLN A 28 -8.63 24.02 22.71
CA GLN A 28 -10.02 23.73 22.33
C GLN A 28 -10.19 22.26 21.90
N ILE A 29 -10.21 21.35 22.87
CA ILE A 29 -10.72 19.98 22.68
C ILE A 29 -12.22 20.10 22.43
N TYR A 30 -12.72 19.48 21.36
CA TYR A 30 -14.16 19.46 21.11
C TYR A 30 -14.85 18.73 22.27
N GLN A 31 -15.65 19.47 23.05
CA GLN A 31 -16.48 18.88 24.08
C GLN A 31 -17.60 18.06 23.45
N PHE A 32 -17.81 16.87 24.00
CA PHE A 32 -18.79 15.93 23.50
C PHE A 32 -20.15 16.12 24.14
N SER A 33 -21.19 16.09 23.31
CA SER A 33 -22.56 15.90 23.78
C SER A 33 -22.94 14.42 23.73
N ASP A 34 -23.74 13.95 24.69
CA ASP A 34 -24.23 12.55 24.70
C ASP A 34 -25.06 12.21 23.45
N ALA A 35 -25.61 13.22 22.76
CA ALA A 35 -26.35 13.04 21.51
C ALA A 35 -25.51 12.46 20.36
N THR A 36 -24.18 12.64 20.40
CA THR A 36 -23.26 12.14 19.37
C THR A 36 -23.10 10.61 19.43
N LEU A 37 -23.23 10.00 20.62
CA LEU A 37 -23.12 8.54 20.81
C LEU A 37 -24.25 7.75 20.12
N ASN A 38 -25.41 8.39 19.93
CA ASN A 38 -26.63 7.73 19.45
C ASN A 38 -26.78 7.70 17.92
N LYS A 39 -25.87 8.34 17.17
CA LYS A 39 -26.02 8.48 15.70
C LYS A 39 -25.36 7.36 14.86
N GLY A 40 -24.70 6.38 15.48
CA GLY A 40 -24.07 5.26 14.75
C GLY A 40 -22.92 5.69 13.82
N ILE A 41 -22.37 6.89 14.02
CA ILE A 41 -21.24 7.42 13.25
C ILE A 41 -19.95 6.81 13.81
N ARG A 42 -19.10 6.28 12.93
CA ARG A 42 -17.79 5.70 13.27
C ARG A 42 -16.70 6.36 12.43
N GLY A 43 -15.50 6.41 12.97
CA GLY A 43 -14.35 7.06 12.35
C GLY A 43 -14.17 8.53 12.79
N CYS A 44 -13.43 9.28 11.98
CA CYS A 44 -13.16 10.69 12.25
C CYS A 44 -14.43 11.53 12.02
N THR A 45 -14.90 12.21 13.05
CA THR A 45 -16.16 12.99 13.01
C THR A 45 -15.95 14.49 12.93
N ILE A 46 -14.88 15.00 13.55
CA ILE A 46 -14.53 16.43 13.58
C ILE A 46 -12.99 16.55 13.48
N GLY A 47 -12.50 17.58 12.78
CA GLY A 47 -11.07 17.88 12.70
C GLY A 47 -10.26 16.90 11.86
N ASN A 48 -8.96 16.80 12.15
CA ASN A 48 -8.02 15.95 11.42
C ASN A 48 -7.49 14.83 12.32
N CYS A 49 -8.07 13.65 12.19
CA CYS A 49 -7.67 12.47 12.97
C CYS A 49 -6.43 11.75 12.41
N LYS A 50 -5.66 12.39 11.53
CA LYS A 50 -4.35 11.92 11.07
C LYS A 50 -3.22 12.78 11.65
N GLU A 51 -3.39 14.10 11.65
CA GLU A 51 -2.44 15.08 12.19
C GLU A 51 -3.18 16.27 12.80
N GLY A 52 -2.78 16.72 13.99
CA GLY A 52 -3.40 17.86 14.67
C GLY A 52 -4.67 17.48 15.44
N ILE A 53 -5.58 18.43 15.67
CA ILE A 53 -6.73 18.21 16.56
C ILE A 53 -7.86 17.50 15.81
N GLY A 54 -8.42 16.45 16.41
CA GLY A 54 -9.53 15.71 15.84
C GLY A 54 -10.40 15.04 16.89
N THR A 55 -11.50 14.48 16.40
CA THR A 55 -12.44 13.68 17.17
C THR A 55 -12.74 12.39 16.44
N PHE A 56 -12.51 11.26 17.09
CA PHE A 56 -12.66 9.93 16.52
C PHE A 56 -13.60 9.08 17.36
N ILE A 57 -14.56 8.41 16.71
CA ILE A 57 -15.45 7.44 17.34
C ILE A 57 -15.03 6.04 16.88
N PHE A 58 -14.64 5.20 17.83
CA PHE A 58 -14.20 3.84 17.59
C PHE A 58 -15.37 2.88 17.34
N GLU A 59 -15.08 1.70 16.80
CA GLU A 59 -16.07 0.66 16.49
C GLU A 59 -16.87 0.20 17.73
N ASN A 60 -16.22 0.18 18.89
CA ASN A 60 -16.81 -0.14 20.20
C ASN A 60 -17.60 1.02 20.82
N ARG A 61 -17.74 2.15 20.10
CA ARG A 61 -18.34 3.42 20.56
C ARG A 61 -17.55 4.15 21.64
N ASP A 62 -16.30 3.76 21.89
CA ASP A 62 -15.38 4.63 22.60
C ASP A 62 -15.06 5.84 21.74
N MET A 63 -14.53 6.87 22.35
CA MET A 63 -14.41 8.15 21.70
C MET A 63 -13.21 8.92 22.21
N TYR A 64 -12.44 9.47 21.29
CA TYR A 64 -11.29 10.31 21.59
C TYR A 64 -11.44 11.69 20.96
N SER A 65 -11.10 12.74 21.70
CA SER A 65 -10.92 14.10 21.17
C SER A 65 -9.63 14.67 21.72
N GLY A 66 -8.75 15.11 20.83
CA GLY A 66 -7.41 15.55 21.19
C GLY A 66 -6.50 15.61 19.98
N GLU A 67 -5.20 15.64 20.23
CA GLU A 67 -4.19 15.68 19.18
C GLU A 67 -3.94 14.30 18.55
N PHE A 68 -3.71 14.31 17.25
CA PHE A 68 -3.30 13.16 16.47
C PHE A 68 -1.94 13.42 15.85
N SER A 69 -1.13 12.38 15.77
CA SER A 69 0.06 12.36 14.91
C SER A 69 0.20 10.99 14.26
N ASN A 70 0.41 10.96 12.95
CA ASN A 70 0.44 9.76 12.12
C ASN A 70 -0.78 8.83 12.32
N GLY A 71 -1.96 9.41 12.57
CA GLY A 71 -3.19 8.65 12.84
C GLY A 71 -3.28 8.02 14.23
N MET A 72 -2.35 8.32 15.14
CA MET A 72 -2.34 7.86 16.52
C MET A 72 -2.71 8.99 17.47
N MET A 73 -3.38 8.67 18.58
CA MET A 73 -3.63 9.62 19.67
C MET A 73 -2.28 10.07 20.26
N HIS A 74 -2.11 11.38 20.40
CA HIS A 74 -0.88 12.02 20.85
C HIS A 74 -1.19 13.30 21.64
N GLY A 75 -0.21 13.86 22.35
CA GLY A 75 -0.36 15.16 23.02
C GLY A 75 -1.51 15.17 24.03
N LYS A 76 -2.22 16.29 24.15
CA LYS A 76 -3.36 16.42 25.06
C LYS A 76 -4.63 15.85 24.45
N GLY A 77 -5.41 15.13 25.25
CA GLY A 77 -6.70 14.61 24.81
C GLY A 77 -7.64 14.15 25.92
N GLU A 78 -8.83 13.78 25.48
CA GLU A 78 -9.90 13.20 26.29
C GLU A 78 -10.37 11.89 25.65
N TYR A 79 -10.41 10.80 26.42
CA TYR A 79 -10.88 9.50 26.00
C TYR A 79 -12.09 9.07 26.84
N ARG A 80 -13.21 8.80 26.18
CA ARG A 80 -14.46 8.33 26.79
C ARG A 80 -14.70 6.89 26.38
N VAL A 81 -14.75 6.00 27.36
CA VAL A 81 -15.14 4.62 27.14
C VAL A 81 -16.66 4.56 27.10
N SER A 82 -17.21 3.72 26.23
CA SER A 82 -18.65 3.53 26.06
C SER A 82 -19.38 3.07 27.34
N ASN A 83 -18.66 2.53 28.32
CA ASN A 83 -19.18 2.15 29.63
C ASN A 83 -19.24 3.32 30.65
N GLY A 84 -18.82 4.52 30.25
CA GLY A 84 -18.84 5.74 31.07
C GLY A 84 -17.52 6.07 31.76
N GLU A 85 -16.48 5.24 31.64
CA GLU A 85 -15.14 5.59 32.10
C GLU A 85 -14.56 6.74 31.25
N TYR A 86 -13.74 7.58 31.88
CA TYR A 86 -13.26 8.82 31.28
C TYR A 86 -11.81 9.09 31.65
N TYR A 87 -10.99 9.39 30.66
CA TYR A 87 -9.62 9.85 30.83
C TYR A 87 -9.43 11.23 30.21
N LYS A 88 -8.70 12.10 30.90
CA LYS A 88 -8.21 13.38 30.39
C LYS A 88 -6.74 13.54 30.74
N GLY A 89 -5.87 13.73 29.75
CA GLY A 89 -4.44 13.81 29.99
C GLY A 89 -3.58 13.73 28.74
N ASP A 90 -2.33 13.33 28.96
CA ASP A 90 -1.31 13.17 27.92
C ASP A 90 -1.37 11.78 27.24
N PHE A 91 -1.17 11.79 25.93
CA PHE A 91 -1.16 10.62 25.07
C PHE A 91 0.15 10.54 24.28
N LYS A 92 0.60 9.31 24.02
CA LYS A 92 1.69 9.03 23.11
C LYS A 92 1.46 7.70 22.40
N GLU A 93 1.38 7.72 21.07
CA GLU A 93 1.26 6.52 20.24
C GLU A 93 0.08 5.62 20.67
N ASN A 94 -1.07 6.24 20.95
CA ASN A 94 -2.30 5.62 21.47
C ASN A 94 -2.31 5.20 22.95
N ASP A 95 -1.19 5.30 23.67
CA ASP A 95 -1.13 5.01 25.10
C ASP A 95 -1.33 6.28 25.94
N PHE A 96 -1.91 6.14 27.14
CA PHE A 96 -1.78 7.15 28.19
C PHE A 96 -0.30 7.24 28.61
N ASP A 97 0.33 8.38 28.42
CA ASP A 97 1.77 8.59 28.69
C ASP A 97 2.02 10.06 29.02
N GLY A 98 2.43 10.34 30.26
CA GLY A 98 2.45 11.68 30.84
C GLY A 98 1.40 11.83 31.96
N PHE A 99 0.92 13.05 32.22
CA PHE A 99 0.02 13.29 33.35
C PHE A 99 -1.45 13.22 32.90
N GLY A 100 -2.31 12.62 33.72
CA GLY A 100 -3.73 12.59 33.43
C GLY A 100 -4.60 12.12 34.59
N LYS A 101 -5.91 12.26 34.39
CA LYS A 101 -6.95 11.84 35.32
C LYS A 101 -7.87 10.82 34.66
N TYR A 102 -7.96 9.64 35.26
CA TYR A 102 -8.88 8.57 34.88
C TYR A 102 -9.97 8.43 35.93
N SER A 103 -11.23 8.52 35.52
CA SER A 103 -12.40 8.49 36.39
C SER A 103 -13.34 7.37 35.97
N PHE A 104 -13.90 6.67 36.96
CA PHE A 104 -14.90 5.63 36.78
C PHE A 104 -16.30 6.19 37.11
N PRO A 105 -17.38 5.64 36.50
CA PRO A 105 -18.75 6.00 36.85
C PRO A 105 -19.11 5.81 38.33
N SER A 106 -18.38 4.94 39.03
CA SER A 106 -18.52 4.72 40.48
C SER A 106 -18.04 5.91 41.33
N GLY A 107 -17.33 6.88 40.74
CA GLY A 107 -16.66 7.97 41.45
C GLY A 107 -15.21 7.67 41.83
N GLU A 108 -14.75 6.42 41.65
CA GLU A 108 -13.33 6.06 41.77
C GLU A 108 -12.52 6.84 40.73
N TYR A 109 -11.33 7.31 41.09
CA TYR A 109 -10.45 7.97 40.12
C TYR A 109 -8.98 7.82 40.47
N TYR A 110 -8.14 7.87 39.44
CA TYR A 110 -6.71 8.10 39.58
C TYR A 110 -6.33 9.40 38.88
N GLU A 111 -5.47 10.17 39.50
CA GLU A 111 -4.89 11.38 38.93
C GLU A 111 -3.39 11.36 39.20
N GLY A 112 -2.58 11.39 38.15
CA GLY A 112 -1.14 11.25 38.28
C GLY A 112 -0.47 10.92 36.97
N GLU A 113 0.76 10.43 37.09
CA GLU A 113 1.59 10.07 35.96
C GLU A 113 1.25 8.68 35.38
N TYR A 114 1.39 8.57 34.06
CA TYR A 114 1.17 7.36 33.27
C TYR A 114 2.38 7.09 32.38
N ARG A 115 2.65 5.82 32.13
CA ARG A 115 3.64 5.37 31.16
C ARG A 115 3.17 4.09 30.49
N LYS A 116 3.06 4.10 29.15
CA LYS A 116 2.52 2.97 28.36
C LYS A 116 1.20 2.43 28.91
N GLY A 117 0.24 3.33 29.16
CA GLY A 117 -1.10 2.98 29.63
C GLY A 117 -1.20 2.58 31.11
N LYS A 118 -0.09 2.58 31.87
CA LYS A 118 -0.10 2.17 33.30
C LYS A 118 0.25 3.35 34.20
N ARG A 119 -0.42 3.43 35.36
CA ARG A 119 -0.06 4.35 36.46
C ARG A 119 1.43 4.16 36.81
N ASN A 120 2.20 5.23 36.76
CA ASN A 120 3.64 5.19 36.94
C ASN A 120 4.15 6.56 37.39
N GLY A 121 4.94 6.64 38.44
CA GLY A 121 5.31 7.93 39.05
C GLY A 121 4.30 8.34 40.12
N LEU A 122 4.27 9.61 40.48
CA LEU A 122 3.43 10.09 41.57
C LEU A 122 1.95 10.14 41.17
N GLY A 123 1.08 9.81 42.11
CA GLY A 123 -0.36 9.94 41.86
C GLY A 123 -1.24 9.83 43.09
N PHE A 124 -2.51 10.10 42.83
CA PHE A 124 -3.59 10.14 43.78
C PHE A 124 -4.66 9.18 43.32
N LEU A 125 -4.98 8.19 44.14
CA LEU A 125 -6.01 7.21 43.88
C LEU A 125 -7.12 7.38 44.90
N SER A 126 -8.31 7.80 44.47
CA SER A 126 -9.53 7.61 45.24
C SER A 126 -10.06 6.21 44.95
N HIS A 127 -10.12 5.37 45.97
CA HIS A 127 -10.57 3.99 45.88
C HIS A 127 -12.06 3.86 46.20
N ARG A 128 -12.68 2.74 45.79
CA ARG A 128 -14.14 2.52 45.87
C ARG A 128 -14.71 2.57 47.30
N ASP A 129 -13.90 2.25 48.31
CA ASP A 129 -14.28 2.34 49.72
C ASP A 129 -14.33 3.79 50.25
N GLY A 130 -13.82 4.75 49.47
CA GLY A 130 -13.70 6.16 49.82
C GLY A 130 -12.34 6.52 50.42
N ASP A 131 -11.41 5.56 50.53
CA ASP A 131 -10.04 5.84 50.94
C ASP A 131 -9.28 6.52 49.79
N ILE A 132 -8.38 7.42 50.14
CA ILE A 132 -7.53 8.13 49.18
C ILE A 132 -6.08 7.75 49.45
N TYR A 133 -5.37 7.38 48.40
CA TYR A 133 -3.97 6.98 48.45
C TYR A 133 -3.12 8.01 47.71
N ILE A 134 -2.07 8.50 48.35
CA ILE A 134 -1.11 9.45 47.80
C ILE A 134 0.27 8.80 47.89
N SER A 135 0.83 8.38 46.76
CA SER A 135 2.09 7.62 46.73
C SER A 135 2.71 7.66 45.33
N GLU A 136 3.92 7.11 45.21
CA GLU A 136 4.40 6.63 43.91
C GLU A 136 3.66 5.38 43.44
N PHE A 137 3.59 5.21 42.14
CA PHE A 137 3.04 4.05 41.47
C PHE A 137 4.09 3.47 40.53
N LYS A 138 4.19 2.15 40.49
CA LYS A 138 5.10 1.44 39.59
C LYS A 138 4.35 0.34 38.87
N ARG A 139 4.20 0.49 37.55
CA ARG A 139 3.47 -0.45 36.68
C ARG A 139 2.03 -0.72 37.18
N GLY A 140 1.36 0.31 37.67
CA GLY A 140 -0.02 0.22 38.12
C GLY A 140 -0.21 -0.05 39.61
N LEU A 141 0.84 -0.34 40.38
CA LEU A 141 0.74 -0.69 41.80
C LEU A 141 1.32 0.41 42.69
N LEU A 142 0.75 0.61 43.89
CA LEU A 142 1.32 1.49 44.92
C LEU A 142 2.75 1.04 45.25
N HIS A 143 3.64 2.02 45.38
CA HIS A 143 5.05 1.80 45.67
C HIS A 143 5.63 2.99 46.44
N GLY A 144 6.64 2.72 47.26
CA GLY A 144 7.37 3.73 48.02
C GLY A 144 6.54 4.37 49.15
N PRO A 145 7.09 5.42 49.78
CA PRO A 145 6.41 6.18 50.82
C PRO A 145 5.11 6.81 50.33
N GLY A 146 4.03 6.66 51.10
CA GLY A 146 2.74 7.22 50.78
C GLY A 146 1.79 7.35 51.96
N ILE A 147 0.69 8.07 51.72
CA ILE A 147 -0.34 8.42 52.70
C ILE A 147 -1.65 7.77 52.29
N ILE A 148 -2.37 7.22 53.28
CA ILE A 148 -3.76 6.80 53.13
C ILE A 148 -4.63 7.72 53.97
N ILE A 149 -5.58 8.38 53.32
CA ILE A 149 -6.63 9.15 53.98
C ILE A 149 -7.86 8.26 53.98
N LYS A 150 -8.17 7.72 55.16
CA LYS A 150 -9.33 6.85 55.34
C LYS A 150 -10.62 7.65 55.23
N ARG A 151 -11.69 7.00 54.77
CA ARG A 151 -13.02 7.62 54.70
C ARG A 151 -13.52 8.22 56.02
N ASN A 152 -13.06 7.70 57.17
CA ASN A 152 -13.41 8.21 58.50
C ASN A 152 -12.57 9.43 58.93
N GLY A 153 -11.66 9.90 58.07
CA GLY A 153 -10.74 11.01 58.36
C GLY A 153 -9.40 10.59 58.99
N ASN A 154 -9.20 9.31 59.32
CA ASN A 154 -7.91 8.85 59.82
C ASN A 154 -6.85 8.93 58.72
N ILE A 155 -5.67 9.39 59.08
CA ILE A 155 -4.53 9.47 58.16
C ILE A 155 -3.49 8.43 58.60
N GLU A 156 -3.01 7.65 57.64
CA GLU A 156 -1.98 6.64 57.87
C GLU A 156 -0.81 6.86 56.92
N SER A 157 0.43 6.69 57.39
CA SER A 157 1.66 6.79 56.59
C SER A 157 2.34 5.43 56.48
N TRP A 158 2.63 5.00 55.26
CA TRP A 158 3.20 3.69 54.96
C TRP A 158 4.24 3.78 53.86
N ASP A 159 5.23 2.90 53.90
CA ASP A 159 5.96 2.48 52.73
C ASP A 159 5.20 1.35 52.03
N PHE A 160 5.01 1.45 50.72
CA PHE A 160 4.27 0.49 49.91
C PHE A 160 5.22 -0.33 49.04
N TYR A 161 4.96 -1.63 48.96
CA TYR A 161 5.65 -2.50 48.02
C TYR A 161 4.67 -3.34 47.22
N LYS A 162 4.58 -3.06 45.92
CA LYS A 162 3.73 -3.78 44.96
C LYS A 162 2.25 -3.84 45.36
N GLY A 163 1.73 -2.72 45.85
CA GLY A 163 0.33 -2.59 46.25
C GLY A 163 0.05 -2.92 47.71
N GLU A 164 1.01 -3.50 48.43
CA GLU A 164 0.86 -3.91 49.82
C GLU A 164 1.53 -2.91 50.76
N LYS A 165 0.97 -2.75 51.97
CA LYS A 165 1.64 -2.02 53.06
C LYS A 165 2.86 -2.82 53.50
N PHE A 166 4.04 -2.21 53.44
CA PHE A 166 5.30 -2.84 53.80
C PHE A 166 5.74 -2.45 55.21
N MET A 167 5.83 -1.15 55.50
CA MET A 167 6.30 -0.61 56.78
C MET A 167 5.53 0.67 57.13
N GLU A 168 5.18 0.87 58.40
CA GLU A 168 4.61 2.14 58.86
C GLU A 168 5.74 3.19 58.96
N LEU A 169 5.51 4.39 58.43
CA LEU A 169 6.48 5.48 58.43
C LEU A 169 5.98 6.64 59.30
N SER A 170 6.87 7.57 59.68
CA SER A 170 6.42 8.82 60.27
C SER A 170 5.77 9.71 59.19
N MET A 171 4.75 10.47 59.57
CA MET A 171 4.11 11.43 58.65
C MET A 171 5.13 12.40 58.04
N GLU A 172 6.09 12.88 58.82
CA GLU A 172 7.15 13.79 58.39
C GLU A 172 8.03 13.20 57.29
N ALA A 173 8.45 11.93 57.43
CA ALA A 173 9.27 11.25 56.43
C ALA A 173 8.52 11.08 55.10
N VAL A 174 7.26 10.66 55.17
CA VAL A 174 6.42 10.49 53.96
C VAL A 174 6.14 11.82 53.28
N THR A 175 5.75 12.85 54.03
CA THR A 175 5.49 14.17 53.43
C THR A 175 6.73 14.77 52.80
N THR A 176 7.91 14.57 53.42
CA THR A 176 9.18 15.04 52.87
C THR A 176 9.51 14.33 51.55
N HIS A 177 9.33 12.99 51.47
CA HIS A 177 9.49 12.22 50.21
C HIS A 177 8.62 12.78 49.09
N LEU A 178 7.32 12.94 49.36
CA LEU A 178 6.34 13.35 48.37
C LEU A 178 6.62 14.77 47.83
N LEU A 179 7.17 15.65 48.67
CA LEU A 179 7.44 17.05 48.31
C LEU A 179 8.75 17.27 47.56
N ILE A 180 9.77 16.43 47.74
CA ILE A 180 11.07 16.54 47.07
C ILE A 180 10.99 16.14 45.59
N SER A 181 9.94 15.44 45.16
CA SER A 181 9.82 15.03 43.76
C SER A 181 9.61 16.21 42.80
N HIS A 182 10.68 16.56 42.10
CA HIS A 182 10.90 17.86 41.45
C HIS A 182 9.97 18.25 40.30
N HIS A 183 9.11 17.35 39.81
CA HIS A 183 8.26 17.62 38.65
C HIS A 183 6.79 17.93 38.96
N LYS A 184 6.30 17.64 40.18
CA LYS A 184 4.88 17.73 40.55
C LYS A 184 4.61 18.22 41.98
N ARG A 185 5.57 18.96 42.55
CA ARG A 185 5.51 19.50 43.91
C ARG A 185 4.27 20.37 44.14
N SER A 186 3.92 21.24 43.20
CA SER A 186 2.74 22.13 43.29
C SER A 186 1.44 21.35 43.45
N GLU A 187 1.22 20.30 42.65
CA GLU A 187 0.01 19.49 42.68
C GLU A 187 -0.08 18.64 43.96
N ILE A 188 1.05 18.19 44.49
CA ILE A 188 1.13 17.48 45.78
C ILE A 188 0.84 18.41 46.95
N LEU A 189 1.45 19.60 46.96
CA LEU A 189 1.21 20.60 47.98
C LEU A 189 -0.28 20.94 48.09
N GLU A 190 -0.92 21.28 46.97
CA GLU A 190 -2.34 21.64 46.95
C GLU A 190 -3.23 20.52 47.52
N LYS A 191 -2.97 19.27 47.15
CA LYS A 191 -3.74 18.13 47.67
C LYS A 191 -3.48 17.90 49.15
N LEU A 192 -2.22 17.88 49.59
CA LEU A 192 -1.91 17.68 51.01
C LEU A 192 -2.46 18.80 51.89
N GLU A 193 -2.47 20.04 51.41
CA GLU A 193 -3.10 21.18 52.09
C GLU A 193 -4.64 21.06 52.12
N SER A 194 -5.27 20.60 51.03
CA SER A 194 -6.73 20.41 50.96
C SER A 194 -7.25 19.36 51.96
N TYR A 195 -6.39 18.46 52.42
CA TYR A 195 -6.68 17.46 53.45
C TYR A 195 -6.10 17.80 54.83
N GLU A 196 -5.60 19.03 55.02
CA GLU A 196 -5.00 19.51 56.28
C GLU A 196 -3.80 18.67 56.78
N ILE A 197 -3.13 17.94 55.87
CA ILE A 197 -1.98 17.09 56.20
C ILE A 197 -0.72 17.94 56.42
N LEU A 198 -0.56 18.99 55.63
CA LEU A 198 0.51 19.98 55.79
C LEU A 198 -0.03 21.20 56.54
N THR A 199 0.73 21.66 57.54
CA THR A 199 0.54 22.98 58.15
C THR A 199 1.75 23.85 57.86
N SER A 200 1.62 25.18 57.95
CA SER A 200 2.71 26.15 57.73
C SER A 200 3.91 26.03 58.70
N LYS A 201 3.95 24.99 59.54
CA LYS A 201 5.06 24.61 60.41
C LYS A 201 5.85 23.38 59.92
N ASN A 202 5.34 22.64 58.93
CA ASN A 202 5.87 21.31 58.56
C ASN A 202 6.88 21.35 57.41
N TYR A 203 7.05 22.48 56.73
CA TYR A 203 8.09 22.66 55.72
C TYR A 203 8.45 24.15 55.62
N VAL A 204 9.71 24.45 55.33
CA VAL A 204 10.19 25.81 55.05
C VAL A 204 10.67 25.83 53.60
N GLU A 205 10.12 26.72 52.79
CA GLU A 205 10.56 26.87 51.41
C GLU A 205 11.90 27.62 51.33
N CYS A 206 12.75 27.19 50.41
CA CYS A 206 14.01 27.85 50.10
C CYS A 206 14.19 27.95 48.57
N ASN A 207 14.97 28.92 48.10
CA ASN A 207 15.21 29.11 46.66
C ASN A 207 16.55 28.47 46.24
N GLN A 208 16.51 27.52 45.31
CA GLN A 208 17.68 27.11 44.53
C GLN A 208 17.79 28.00 43.29
N GLU A 209 18.32 29.22 43.42
CA GLU A 209 18.75 29.96 42.22
C GLU A 209 20.04 29.31 41.68
N TYR A 210 19.93 28.61 40.55
CA TYR A 210 21.07 28.32 39.69
C TYR A 210 21.57 29.63 39.07
N GLY A 211 22.41 30.33 39.83
CA GLY A 211 23.34 31.37 39.37
C GLY A 211 22.77 32.49 38.51
N LEU A 212 22.47 33.64 39.13
CA LEU A 212 22.99 34.98 38.78
C LEU A 212 22.33 36.06 39.65
N ARG A 213 23.13 36.64 40.56
CA ARG A 213 22.95 37.90 41.33
C ARG A 213 21.56 38.60 41.27
N SER A 214 20.78 38.51 42.36
CA SER A 214 20.41 39.68 43.20
C SER A 214 19.52 39.34 44.41
N ASN A 215 20.07 39.51 45.61
CA ASN A 215 19.46 39.93 46.90
C ASN A 215 17.94 39.73 47.12
N ILE A 216 17.55 38.62 47.76
CA ILE A 216 16.82 38.50 49.05
C ILE A 216 16.95 37.03 49.48
N TYR A 217 17.67 36.77 50.57
CA TYR A 217 18.09 35.44 51.02
C TYR A 217 17.01 34.77 51.89
N SER A 218 16.53 33.57 51.53
CA SER A 218 15.94 32.62 52.49
C SER A 218 16.97 31.54 52.82
N GLU A 219 17.82 31.82 53.82
CA GLU A 219 18.67 30.78 54.41
C GLU A 219 17.79 29.86 55.27
N CYS A 220 17.93 28.56 55.07
CA CYS A 220 17.24 27.57 55.89
C CYS A 220 17.67 27.71 57.37
N PRO A 221 16.72 27.75 58.32
CA PRO A 221 17.03 27.98 59.73
C PRO A 221 17.88 26.83 60.31
N ASN A 222 18.68 27.13 61.35
CA ASN A 222 19.36 26.13 62.19
C ASN A 222 20.31 25.15 61.47
N GLY A 223 20.91 25.53 60.33
CA GLY A 223 21.88 24.67 59.62
C GLY A 223 21.24 23.61 58.71
N MET A 224 19.93 23.69 58.50
CA MET A 224 19.18 22.93 57.49
C MET A 224 19.72 23.18 56.07
N GLN A 225 19.58 22.19 55.19
CA GLN A 225 19.96 22.31 53.78
C GLN A 225 18.75 22.50 52.87
N CYS A 226 18.95 23.24 51.77
CA CYS A 226 17.92 23.43 50.75
C CYS A 226 18.01 22.30 49.70
N LEU A 227 17.18 21.28 49.83
CA LEU A 227 17.00 20.26 48.80
C LEU A 227 15.72 20.56 48.04
N ASP A 228 15.86 20.83 46.74
CA ASP A 228 14.70 20.90 45.84
C ASP A 228 13.63 21.93 46.28
N GLY A 229 14.15 23.02 46.86
CA GLY A 229 13.40 24.17 47.36
C GLY A 229 12.72 23.97 48.73
N ILE A 230 13.13 22.97 49.51
CA ILE A 230 12.65 22.71 50.88
C ILE A 230 13.85 22.61 51.84
N CYS A 231 13.72 23.25 53.00
CA CYS A 231 14.69 23.14 54.09
C CYS A 231 14.51 21.81 54.82
N ILE A 232 15.56 20.99 54.82
CA ILE A 232 15.63 19.70 55.51
C ILE A 232 16.67 19.74 56.63
N GLU A 233 16.35 19.16 57.78
CA GLU A 233 17.17 19.17 59.01
C GLU A 233 18.43 18.32 58.90
N ASP A 234 18.45 17.34 57.98
CA ASP A 234 19.54 16.38 57.89
C ASP A 234 19.71 15.86 56.45
N GLN A 235 20.95 15.78 55.96
CA GLN A 235 21.31 15.19 54.66
C GLN A 235 20.95 13.69 54.55
N SER A 236 20.50 13.10 55.66
CA SER A 236 19.99 11.73 55.76
C SER A 236 18.57 11.55 55.23
N ILE A 237 17.85 12.63 54.87
CA ILE A 237 16.59 12.57 54.11
C ILE A 237 16.87 12.75 52.60
N SER A 238 17.96 12.19 52.11
CA SER A 238 17.86 11.44 50.85
C SER A 238 17.26 10.11 51.25
N ILE A 239 16.19 9.66 50.60
CA ILE A 239 15.54 8.40 50.99
C ILE A 239 16.40 7.16 50.66
N ASP A 240 17.61 7.39 50.18
CA ASP A 240 18.72 6.43 50.12
C ASP A 240 19.57 6.34 51.41
N ALA A 241 19.31 7.13 52.47
CA ALA A 241 20.22 7.26 53.63
C ALA A 241 19.56 7.12 55.03
N VAL A 242 18.41 6.44 55.15
CA VAL A 242 18.05 5.83 56.44
C VAL A 242 18.87 4.55 56.60
N GLU A 243 20.03 4.70 57.25
CA GLU A 243 20.86 3.58 57.67
C GLU A 243 20.08 2.77 58.72
N ILE A 244 19.37 1.72 58.27
CA ILE A 244 18.70 0.77 59.16
C ILE A 244 19.76 -0.06 59.88
N LYS A 245 20.32 0.49 60.96
CA LYS A 245 21.03 -0.32 61.96
C LYS A 245 20.02 -0.97 62.88
N ASN A 246 19.43 -2.05 62.38
CA ASN A 246 18.97 -3.19 63.17
C ASN A 246 18.85 -4.34 62.18
N GLU A 247 19.68 -5.36 62.34
CA GLU A 247 19.74 -6.62 61.59
C GLU A 247 18.49 -6.92 60.73
N ILE A 248 18.37 -6.28 59.56
CA ILE A 248 17.43 -6.69 58.54
C ILE A 248 18.18 -7.76 57.79
N LYS A 249 17.80 -9.01 58.03
CA LYS A 249 18.02 -10.04 57.03
C LYS A 249 17.18 -9.61 55.84
N GLU A 250 17.80 -9.01 54.82
CA GLU A 250 17.13 -8.65 53.57
C GLU A 250 16.35 -9.87 53.14
N LEU A 251 15.03 -9.77 53.21
CA LEU A 251 14.17 -10.83 52.76
C LEU A 251 14.35 -10.84 51.25
N GLU A 252 15.09 -11.79 50.72
CA GLU A 252 15.27 -11.88 49.27
C GLU A 252 13.88 -12.04 48.64
N LEU A 253 13.50 -11.07 47.82
CA LEU A 253 12.21 -11.02 47.16
C LEU A 253 12.35 -11.60 45.76
N GLY A 254 11.41 -12.44 45.36
CA GLY A 254 11.40 -13.05 44.04
C GLY A 254 10.25 -14.03 43.89
N CYS A 255 10.04 -14.54 42.68
CA CYS A 255 8.96 -15.49 42.46
C CYS A 255 9.19 -16.78 43.25
N MET A 256 8.20 -17.20 44.04
CA MET A 256 8.25 -18.43 44.84
C MET A 256 7.52 -19.64 44.20
N ASP A 257 6.83 -19.46 43.07
CA ASP A 257 6.22 -20.58 42.35
C ASP A 257 7.29 -21.31 41.52
N GLU A 258 7.61 -22.56 41.90
CA GLU A 258 8.61 -23.40 41.23
C GLU A 258 8.32 -23.65 39.74
N ARG A 259 7.08 -23.40 39.29
CA ARG A 259 6.69 -23.54 37.87
C ARG A 259 6.91 -22.27 37.05
N ALA A 260 7.24 -21.15 37.69
CA ALA A 260 7.50 -19.89 37.01
C ALA A 260 8.92 -19.85 36.43
N CYS A 261 9.06 -19.16 35.30
CA CYS A 261 10.31 -19.02 34.57
C CYS A 261 11.37 -18.18 35.31
N ASN A 262 10.96 -17.29 36.20
CA ASN A 262 11.85 -16.54 37.09
C ASN A 262 11.74 -16.98 38.55
N PHE A 263 11.43 -18.26 38.77
CA PHE A 263 11.47 -18.83 40.10
C PHE A 263 12.83 -18.56 40.76
N SER A 264 12.79 -17.97 41.95
CA SER A 264 13.96 -17.70 42.76
C SER A 264 13.94 -18.62 43.97
N LYS A 265 14.86 -19.59 43.99
CA LYS A 265 14.99 -20.53 45.11
C LYS A 265 15.41 -19.84 46.41
N SER A 266 16.07 -18.68 46.31
CA SER A 266 16.50 -17.91 47.47
C SER A 266 15.46 -16.91 47.94
N ALA A 267 14.37 -16.73 47.19
CA ALA A 267 13.28 -15.86 47.60
C ALA A 267 12.59 -16.38 48.86
N GLN A 268 12.50 -15.50 49.85
CA GLN A 268 11.87 -15.74 51.14
C GLN A 268 10.42 -15.23 51.17
N LYS A 269 10.04 -14.36 50.23
CA LYS A 269 8.67 -13.89 50.05
C LYS A 269 8.39 -13.61 48.56
N ASP A 270 7.22 -14.06 48.12
CA ASP A 270 6.77 -13.87 46.76
C ASP A 270 6.48 -12.39 46.53
N ASP A 271 7.07 -11.86 45.47
CA ASP A 271 6.90 -10.48 45.08
C ASP A 271 5.91 -10.36 43.91
N GLY A 272 5.24 -11.43 43.50
CA GLY A 272 4.29 -11.40 42.39
C GLY A 272 4.95 -11.10 41.03
N SER A 273 6.28 -11.23 40.94
CA SER A 273 6.99 -11.14 39.66
C SER A 273 6.93 -12.44 38.85
N CYS A 274 6.30 -13.49 39.38
CA CYS A 274 6.15 -14.78 38.71
C CYS A 274 5.60 -14.60 37.30
N TRP A 275 6.37 -15.04 36.32
CA TRP A 275 5.91 -15.18 34.95
C TRP A 275 6.15 -16.60 34.49
N TYR A 276 5.22 -17.12 33.72
CA TYR A 276 5.16 -18.53 33.37
C TYR A 276 5.53 -18.73 31.91
N GLN A 277 5.94 -19.96 31.62
CA GLN A 277 6.22 -20.36 30.26
C GLN A 277 4.95 -20.24 29.42
N ILE A 278 5.02 -19.47 28.33
CA ILE A 278 3.95 -19.45 27.33
C ILE A 278 4.10 -20.71 26.47
N LYS A 279 2.99 -21.41 26.21
CA LYS A 279 2.98 -22.61 25.36
C LYS A 279 3.55 -22.26 23.96
N GLY A 280 4.72 -22.80 23.63
CA GLY A 280 5.46 -22.48 22.40
C GLY A 280 6.73 -21.64 22.61
N CYS A 281 6.93 -21.05 23.80
CA CYS A 281 8.09 -20.26 24.19
C CYS A 281 8.89 -20.90 25.33
N SER A 282 10.21 -20.80 25.32
CA SER A 282 11.07 -21.14 26.48
C SER A 282 11.16 -19.96 27.45
N CYS A 283 11.47 -20.25 28.72
CA CYS A 283 11.79 -19.26 29.76
C CYS A 283 13.04 -18.40 29.44
N ASP A 284 13.88 -18.78 28.48
CA ASP A 284 15.06 -17.98 28.12
C ASP A 284 14.71 -16.70 27.33
N LYS A 285 13.48 -16.61 26.83
CA LYS A 285 13.00 -15.45 26.04
C LYS A 285 12.51 -14.29 26.90
N GLY A 286 12.49 -14.48 28.22
CA GLY A 286 12.11 -13.45 29.19
C GLY A 286 10.61 -13.20 29.28
N LYS A 287 10.22 -12.39 30.28
CA LYS A 287 8.82 -12.14 30.66
C LYS A 287 7.93 -11.49 29.59
N ASN A 288 8.52 -10.94 28.54
CA ASN A 288 7.81 -10.29 27.43
C ASN A 288 7.73 -11.21 26.20
N ALA A 289 8.05 -12.50 26.36
CA ALA A 289 7.84 -13.47 25.31
C ALA A 289 6.38 -13.45 24.85
N PHE A 290 6.17 -13.57 23.55
CA PHE A 290 4.88 -13.74 22.91
C PHE A 290 5.05 -14.78 21.82
N VAL A 291 3.94 -15.42 21.47
CA VAL A 291 3.88 -16.34 20.35
C VAL A 291 3.23 -15.58 19.22
N ASP A 292 3.89 -15.56 18.08
CA ASP A 292 3.33 -14.95 16.88
C ASP A 292 2.13 -15.79 16.37
N ASP A 293 1.40 -15.30 15.39
CA ASP A 293 0.23 -15.98 14.85
C ASP A 293 0.58 -17.31 14.14
N CYS A 294 1.87 -17.56 13.92
CA CYS A 294 2.44 -18.80 13.39
C CYS A 294 2.78 -19.83 14.46
N GLY A 295 2.57 -19.53 15.74
CA GLY A 295 2.96 -20.43 16.83
C GLY A 295 4.46 -20.37 17.17
N ILE A 296 5.22 -19.42 16.61
CA ILE A 296 6.65 -19.24 16.88
C ILE A 296 6.86 -18.24 18.01
N CYS A 297 7.69 -18.63 18.97
CA CYS A 297 8.10 -17.73 20.03
C CYS A 297 8.97 -16.58 19.52
N MET A 298 8.57 -15.34 19.84
CA MET A 298 9.25 -14.12 19.39
C MET A 298 9.36 -14.03 17.86
N GLY A 299 8.45 -14.68 17.13
CA GLY A 299 8.39 -14.62 15.69
C GLY A 299 7.80 -13.29 15.18
N ASP A 300 8.03 -13.00 13.92
CA ASP A 300 7.56 -11.82 13.20
C ASP A 300 6.47 -12.16 12.17
N ASN A 301 5.80 -13.30 12.37
CA ASN A 301 4.81 -13.87 11.45
C ASN A 301 5.38 -14.25 10.07
N SER A 302 6.70 -14.35 9.89
CA SER A 302 7.30 -14.64 8.57
C SER A 302 7.14 -16.10 8.13
N ILE A 303 7.13 -17.06 9.06
CA ILE A 303 7.20 -18.48 8.69
C ILE A 303 5.87 -19.08 8.19
N CYS A 304 4.72 -18.59 8.67
CA CYS A 304 3.39 -19.05 8.26
C CYS A 304 2.69 -18.04 7.35
N ARG A 305 3.44 -17.04 6.92
CA ARG A 305 3.01 -16.13 5.89
C ARG A 305 2.95 -16.90 4.58
N ASP A 306 1.78 -16.89 3.97
CA ASP A 306 1.59 -17.40 2.63
C ASP A 306 2.33 -16.49 1.62
N CYS A 307 2.48 -16.90 0.37
CA CYS A 307 3.28 -16.13 -0.59
C CYS A 307 2.70 -14.71 -0.88
N SER A 308 1.43 -14.46 -0.53
CA SER A 308 0.71 -13.20 -0.74
C SER A 308 0.86 -12.26 0.46
N GLY A 309 1.55 -12.71 1.50
CA GLY A 309 1.73 -11.93 2.72
C GLY A 309 0.69 -12.19 3.80
N VAL A 310 -0.23 -13.13 3.59
CA VAL A 310 -1.33 -13.42 4.53
C VAL A 310 -0.89 -14.47 5.55
N ILE A 311 -1.03 -14.14 6.82
CA ILE A 311 -0.70 -15.01 7.95
C ILE A 311 -1.68 -16.17 8.01
N ASN A 312 -1.17 -17.40 8.07
CA ASN A 312 -1.97 -18.64 7.96
C ASN A 312 -2.84 -18.68 6.70
N GLY A 313 -2.42 -17.95 5.65
CA GLY A 313 -3.08 -17.96 4.35
C GLY A 313 -2.87 -19.29 3.62
N THR A 314 -3.68 -19.50 2.59
CA THR A 314 -3.67 -20.74 1.80
C THR A 314 -2.93 -20.59 0.47
N ALA A 315 -2.44 -19.39 0.13
CA ALA A 315 -1.74 -19.16 -1.12
C ALA A 315 -0.30 -19.70 -1.06
N TYR A 316 0.06 -20.54 -2.01
CA TYR A 316 1.41 -21.07 -2.12
C TYR A 316 2.06 -20.56 -3.40
N LEU A 317 3.39 -20.43 -3.34
CA LEU A 317 4.15 -20.14 -4.54
C LEU A 317 4.12 -21.40 -5.40
N ASP A 318 3.46 -21.32 -6.56
CA ASP A 318 3.49 -22.40 -7.54
C ASP A 318 4.92 -22.55 -8.10
N ARG A 319 5.15 -23.59 -8.91
CA ARG A 319 6.49 -23.85 -9.45
C ARG A 319 6.92 -22.86 -10.54
N CYS A 320 6.09 -21.87 -10.84
CA CYS A 320 6.31 -20.81 -11.82
C CYS A 320 6.45 -19.43 -11.19
N GLY A 321 6.34 -19.35 -9.86
CA GLY A 321 6.47 -18.11 -9.13
C GLY A 321 5.18 -17.31 -9.03
N ASN A 322 4.03 -17.85 -9.44
CA ASN A 322 2.75 -17.23 -9.14
C ASN A 322 2.34 -17.59 -7.71
N CYS A 323 1.70 -16.63 -7.06
CA CYS A 323 1.25 -16.78 -5.70
C CYS A 323 -0.27 -16.72 -5.63
N ASP A 324 -0.90 -17.88 -5.53
CA ASP A 324 -2.34 -18.01 -5.26
C ASP A 324 -2.66 -19.39 -4.67
N ASN A 325 -3.94 -19.71 -4.56
CA ASN A 325 -4.43 -21.00 -4.04
C ASN A 325 -5.33 -21.74 -5.06
N ILE A 326 -5.22 -21.38 -6.34
CA ILE A 326 -6.07 -21.87 -7.41
C ILE A 326 -5.35 -23.01 -8.13
N VAL A 327 -5.48 -24.23 -7.61
CA VAL A 327 -4.81 -25.42 -8.18
C VAL A 327 -5.03 -25.60 -9.69
N ASP A 328 -6.15 -25.11 -10.23
CA ASP A 328 -6.48 -25.22 -11.65
C ASP A 328 -5.67 -24.28 -12.57
N ASN A 329 -5.09 -23.20 -12.02
CA ASN A 329 -4.25 -22.28 -12.78
C ASN A 329 -2.75 -22.58 -12.61
N ASP A 330 -2.40 -23.56 -11.77
CA ASP A 330 -1.02 -24.02 -11.59
C ASP A 330 -0.44 -24.32 -12.98
N CYS A 331 0.66 -23.64 -13.28
CA CYS A 331 1.37 -23.83 -14.52
C CYS A 331 1.79 -25.29 -14.70
N SER A 332 1.84 -25.76 -15.95
CA SER A 332 2.34 -27.09 -16.28
C SER A 332 3.83 -27.06 -16.62
N LYS A 333 4.46 -28.25 -16.62
CA LYS A 333 5.80 -28.38 -17.18
C LYS A 333 5.72 -28.22 -18.69
N ASP A 334 6.62 -27.40 -19.20
CA ASP A 334 7.00 -27.39 -20.59
C ASP A 334 7.61 -28.75 -20.98
N CYS A 335 7.82 -28.98 -22.27
CA CYS A 335 8.31 -30.28 -22.74
C CYS A 335 9.77 -30.58 -22.27
N LYS A 336 10.54 -29.57 -21.86
CA LYS A 336 11.90 -29.70 -21.29
C LYS A 336 11.86 -30.01 -19.78
N GLY A 337 10.66 -30.07 -19.21
CA GLY A 337 10.43 -30.35 -17.81
C GLY A 337 10.54 -29.12 -16.90
N ILE A 338 10.59 -27.92 -17.48
CA ILE A 338 10.64 -26.63 -16.77
C ILE A 338 9.21 -26.19 -16.47
N TRP A 339 8.93 -25.87 -15.21
CA TRP A 339 7.61 -25.37 -14.81
C TRP A 339 7.40 -23.96 -15.36
N GLY A 340 6.31 -23.76 -16.12
CA GLY A 340 5.98 -22.46 -16.73
C GLY A 340 6.94 -22.01 -17.82
N GLY A 341 7.77 -22.94 -18.30
CA GLY A 341 8.56 -22.73 -19.51
C GLY A 341 7.66 -22.61 -20.72
N ASP A 342 8.19 -21.98 -21.76
CA ASP A 342 7.50 -21.68 -23.01
C ASP A 342 7.78 -22.74 -24.09
N ALA A 343 8.54 -23.80 -23.79
CA ALA A 343 8.85 -24.87 -24.73
C ALA A 343 7.70 -25.88 -24.86
N TYR A 344 7.22 -26.09 -26.08
CA TYR A 344 6.18 -27.06 -26.38
C TYR A 344 6.74 -28.19 -27.26
N VAL A 345 6.08 -29.35 -27.22
CA VAL A 345 6.38 -30.40 -28.18
C VAL A 345 5.79 -29.97 -29.51
N ASP A 346 6.63 -29.72 -30.51
CA ASP A 346 6.19 -29.46 -31.88
C ASP A 346 5.50 -30.71 -32.46
N GLN A 347 4.91 -30.58 -33.64
CA GLN A 347 4.16 -31.69 -34.24
C GLN A 347 5.07 -32.83 -34.76
N CYS A 348 6.39 -32.72 -34.58
CA CYS A 348 7.41 -33.71 -34.88
C CYS A 348 8.07 -34.33 -33.66
N GLY A 349 7.67 -33.92 -32.46
CA GLY A 349 8.23 -34.45 -31.23
C GLY A 349 9.48 -33.71 -30.74
N ASN A 350 9.93 -32.66 -31.42
CA ASN A 350 10.99 -31.80 -30.90
C ASN A 350 10.42 -30.90 -29.82
N CYS A 351 11.28 -30.59 -28.85
CA CYS A 351 10.87 -29.89 -27.66
C CYS A 351 11.71 -28.62 -27.50
N ASP A 352 11.16 -27.50 -27.96
CA ASP A 352 11.70 -26.15 -27.77
C ASP A 352 10.61 -25.09 -28.02
N ASN A 353 11.01 -23.83 -28.11
CA ASN A 353 10.14 -22.67 -28.30
C ASN A 353 10.53 -21.88 -29.58
N ILE A 354 11.27 -22.51 -30.50
CA ILE A 354 11.84 -21.88 -31.69
C ILE A 354 10.93 -22.17 -32.87
N ILE A 355 9.94 -21.30 -33.09
CA ILE A 355 8.95 -21.47 -34.18
C ILE A 355 9.64 -21.65 -35.55
N GLU A 356 10.83 -21.10 -35.76
CA GLU A 356 11.57 -21.22 -37.02
C GLU A 356 12.14 -22.62 -37.29
N ASN A 357 12.33 -23.45 -36.25
CA ASN A 357 12.83 -24.81 -36.39
C ASN A 357 11.72 -25.87 -36.36
N ASP A 358 10.47 -25.46 -36.07
CA ASP A 358 9.30 -26.32 -36.12
C ASP A 358 9.26 -27.00 -37.50
N CYS A 359 9.19 -28.31 -37.48
CA CYS A 359 9.10 -29.08 -38.71
C CYS A 359 7.85 -28.68 -39.52
N ILE A 360 7.91 -28.83 -40.84
CA ILE A 360 6.75 -28.61 -41.72
C ILE A 360 6.06 -29.95 -42.03
N LYS A 361 4.78 -29.88 -42.43
CA LYS A 361 4.11 -31.03 -43.01
C LYS A 361 4.79 -31.44 -44.30
N ASP A 362 5.02 -32.74 -44.42
CA ASP A 362 5.31 -33.36 -45.70
C ASP A 362 4.07 -33.24 -46.61
N CYS A 363 4.23 -33.58 -47.89
CA CYS A 363 3.15 -33.40 -48.85
C CYS A 363 1.93 -34.31 -48.65
N ASN A 364 2.02 -35.32 -47.77
CA ASN A 364 0.90 -36.18 -47.36
C ASN A 364 0.22 -35.62 -46.10
N GLY A 365 0.64 -34.46 -45.63
CA GLY A 365 0.11 -33.80 -44.45
C GLY A 365 0.67 -34.35 -43.14
N VAL A 366 1.73 -35.15 -43.18
CA VAL A 366 2.38 -35.72 -41.99
C VAL A 366 3.49 -34.79 -41.53
N TRP A 367 3.40 -34.29 -40.29
CA TRP A 367 4.44 -33.44 -39.69
C TRP A 367 5.75 -34.21 -39.57
N GLY A 368 6.84 -33.65 -40.14
CA GLY A 368 8.17 -34.27 -40.11
C GLY A 368 8.30 -35.53 -40.95
N GLY A 369 7.30 -35.79 -41.80
CA GLY A 369 7.37 -36.87 -42.77
C GLY A 369 8.40 -36.58 -43.86
N ASN A 370 8.83 -37.64 -44.53
CA ASN A 370 9.82 -37.54 -45.61
C ASN A 370 9.17 -37.46 -47.00
N ALA A 371 7.84 -37.29 -47.10
CA ALA A 371 7.17 -37.22 -48.38
C ALA A 371 7.38 -35.87 -49.05
N ILE A 372 7.96 -35.89 -50.24
CA ILE A 372 8.29 -34.68 -50.99
C ILE A 372 7.37 -34.62 -52.20
N VAL A 373 6.84 -33.42 -52.49
CA VAL A 373 6.09 -33.18 -53.72
C VAL A 373 7.03 -33.41 -54.89
N ASP A 374 6.67 -34.29 -55.81
CA ASP A 374 7.43 -34.48 -57.05
C ASP A 374 7.33 -33.24 -57.96
N GLU A 375 8.10 -33.20 -59.04
CA GLU A 375 8.14 -32.04 -59.93
C GLU A 375 6.83 -31.80 -60.70
N CYS A 376 5.82 -32.67 -60.52
CA CYS A 376 4.48 -32.57 -61.10
C CYS A 376 3.43 -32.12 -60.07
N GLY A 377 3.82 -31.78 -58.84
CA GLY A 377 2.90 -31.36 -57.79
C GLY A 377 2.25 -32.52 -57.03
N ILE A 378 2.68 -33.77 -57.26
CA ILE A 378 2.09 -34.97 -56.64
C ILE A 378 2.98 -35.43 -55.49
N CYS A 379 2.39 -35.63 -54.32
CA CYS A 379 3.13 -36.08 -53.16
C CYS A 379 3.70 -37.50 -53.32
N ASN A 380 5.02 -37.67 -53.16
CA ASN A 380 5.74 -38.93 -53.43
C ASN A 380 5.38 -39.55 -54.80
N GLY A 381 5.04 -38.71 -55.77
CA GLY A 381 4.75 -39.14 -57.12
C GLY A 381 6.01 -39.58 -57.87
N SER A 382 5.82 -40.17 -59.04
CA SER A 382 6.93 -40.67 -59.89
C SER A 382 7.44 -39.66 -60.91
N GLY A 383 6.96 -38.41 -60.87
CA GLY A 383 7.47 -37.27 -61.64
C GLY A 383 7.24 -37.33 -63.15
N LYS A 384 6.15 -37.93 -63.66
CA LYS A 384 5.99 -38.10 -65.12
C LYS A 384 4.63 -37.71 -65.70
N THR A 385 4.62 -36.57 -66.39
CA THR A 385 3.84 -36.33 -67.63
C THR A 385 4.58 -35.29 -68.51
N GLN A 386 4.78 -35.57 -69.81
CA GLN A 386 5.66 -34.84 -70.76
C GLN A 386 5.03 -33.59 -71.40
N CYS A 387 5.86 -32.56 -71.72
CA CYS A 387 5.52 -31.43 -72.61
C CYS A 387 6.18 -31.55 -74.01
N LYS A 388 5.62 -30.84 -75.01
CA LYS A 388 5.85 -31.00 -76.48
C LYS A 388 7.28 -30.75 -77.03
N SER A 389 8.26 -30.39 -76.21
CA SER A 389 9.65 -30.11 -76.64
C SER A 389 10.71 -31.04 -76.02
N GLY A 390 10.30 -32.06 -75.25
CA GLY A 390 11.21 -33.13 -74.82
C GLY A 390 12.20 -32.80 -73.69
N ASN A 391 12.13 -31.63 -73.06
CA ASN A 391 12.81 -31.32 -71.80
C ASN A 391 11.79 -31.17 -70.66
N TYR A 392 12.22 -31.50 -69.44
CA TYR A 392 11.41 -31.49 -68.22
C TYR A 392 11.53 -30.14 -67.49
N VAL A 393 10.41 -29.67 -66.95
CA VAL A 393 10.11 -28.40 -66.22
C VAL A 393 9.48 -27.30 -67.09
N CYS A 394 8.18 -27.04 -66.82
CA CYS A 394 7.54 -25.75 -67.07
C CYS A 394 7.58 -24.96 -65.75
N ASP A 395 8.12 -23.74 -65.79
CA ASP A 395 8.06 -22.78 -64.70
C ASP A 395 6.63 -22.22 -64.59
N ILE A 396 6.12 -21.97 -63.39
CA ILE A 396 4.78 -21.38 -63.16
C ILE A 396 4.67 -19.95 -63.71
N LEU A 397 5.81 -19.35 -64.05
CA LEU A 397 5.94 -18.09 -64.77
C LEU A 397 5.62 -18.18 -66.29
N GLU A 398 5.53 -19.38 -66.87
CA GLU A 398 5.24 -19.59 -68.30
C GLU A 398 3.76 -19.86 -68.63
N CYS A 399 2.87 -19.93 -67.64
CA CYS A 399 1.42 -20.07 -67.84
C CYS A 399 0.68 -18.72 -67.72
N LYS A 400 1.21 -17.66 -68.34
CA LYS A 400 0.40 -16.44 -68.52
C LYS A 400 -0.53 -16.65 -69.71
N ASP A 401 -1.84 -16.53 -69.48
CA ASP A 401 -2.83 -16.44 -70.56
C ASP A 401 -2.34 -15.35 -71.54
N SER A 402 -1.92 -15.73 -72.74
CA SER A 402 -1.73 -14.76 -73.81
C SER A 402 -3.11 -14.42 -74.38
N GLY A 403 -3.27 -13.24 -74.97
CA GLY A 403 -4.52 -12.94 -75.69
C GLY A 403 -4.88 -14.02 -76.72
N CYS A 404 -3.90 -14.77 -77.22
CA CYS A 404 -4.07 -15.83 -78.21
C CYS A 404 -4.64 -17.15 -77.66
N ASP A 405 -4.61 -17.32 -76.34
CA ASP A 405 -5.26 -18.45 -75.67
C ASP A 405 -6.76 -18.21 -75.46
N LEU A 406 -7.20 -16.96 -75.66
CA LEU A 406 -8.61 -16.62 -75.60
C LEU A 406 -9.36 -17.12 -76.85
N PRO A 407 -10.63 -17.53 -76.75
CA PRO A 407 -11.46 -17.82 -77.92
C PRO A 407 -11.55 -16.62 -78.87
N ASN A 408 -11.77 -16.88 -80.16
CA ASN A 408 -11.93 -15.79 -81.14
C ASN A 408 -13.05 -14.82 -80.74
N ASN A 409 -12.80 -13.54 -80.99
CA ASN A 409 -13.68 -12.42 -80.68
C ASN A 409 -14.01 -12.25 -79.19
N THR A 410 -13.00 -12.40 -78.34
CA THR A 410 -13.14 -12.22 -76.89
C THR A 410 -12.12 -11.26 -76.31
N ILE A 411 -12.44 -10.77 -75.11
CA ILE A 411 -11.59 -9.86 -74.34
C ILE A 411 -11.64 -10.27 -72.87
N LYS A 412 -10.52 -10.15 -72.16
CA LYS A 412 -10.38 -10.46 -70.73
C LYS A 412 -9.49 -9.43 -70.05
N LEU A 413 -9.83 -9.04 -68.83
CA LEU A 413 -8.92 -8.29 -67.97
C LEU A 413 -8.23 -9.28 -67.02
N LEU A 414 -6.90 -9.28 -67.02
CA LEU A 414 -6.09 -10.13 -66.15
C LEU A 414 -4.91 -9.33 -65.63
N ASP A 415 -4.80 -9.17 -64.31
CA ASP A 415 -3.70 -8.47 -63.63
C ASP A 415 -3.36 -7.08 -64.20
N GLY A 416 -4.37 -6.30 -64.56
CA GLY A 416 -4.20 -4.97 -65.14
C GLY A 416 -3.96 -4.96 -66.66
N GLU A 417 -3.90 -6.12 -67.31
CA GLU A 417 -3.76 -6.23 -68.77
C GLU A 417 -5.10 -6.57 -69.43
N ILE A 418 -5.52 -5.77 -70.41
CA ILE A 418 -6.65 -6.12 -71.26
C ILE A 418 -6.10 -6.97 -72.41
N LEU A 419 -6.41 -8.26 -72.38
CA LEU A 419 -6.07 -9.24 -73.40
C LEU A 419 -7.20 -9.35 -74.41
N TYR A 420 -6.88 -9.48 -75.70
CA TYR A 420 -7.87 -9.63 -76.77
C TYR A 420 -7.49 -10.75 -77.75
N ASN A 421 -8.51 -11.33 -78.36
CA ASN A 421 -8.41 -12.10 -79.59
C ASN A 421 -9.54 -11.64 -80.52
N SER A 422 -9.20 -11.02 -81.65
CA SER A 422 -10.14 -10.45 -82.61
C SER A 422 -9.83 -10.94 -84.02
N ASP A 423 -10.86 -11.35 -84.77
CA ASP A 423 -10.72 -11.71 -86.18
C ASP A 423 -10.86 -10.52 -87.15
N PHE A 424 -10.94 -9.29 -86.63
CA PHE A 424 -11.05 -8.06 -87.40
C PHE A 424 -10.02 -7.01 -86.98
N GLU A 425 -9.77 -6.04 -87.86
CA GLU A 425 -8.87 -4.91 -87.56
C GLU A 425 -9.58 -3.89 -86.67
N ILE A 426 -8.91 -3.45 -85.60
CA ILE A 426 -9.44 -2.47 -84.64
C ILE A 426 -8.88 -1.10 -85.00
N HIS A 427 -9.78 -0.13 -85.23
CA HIS A 427 -9.46 1.28 -85.53
C HIS A 427 -9.80 2.23 -84.37
N GLY A 428 -10.59 1.76 -83.41
CA GLY A 428 -10.93 2.48 -82.19
C GLY A 428 -11.59 1.53 -81.19
N PHE A 429 -11.57 1.87 -79.91
CA PHE A 429 -12.32 1.14 -78.90
C PHE A 429 -12.75 2.01 -77.72
N GLN A 430 -13.84 1.60 -77.09
CA GLN A 430 -14.33 2.13 -75.82
C GLN A 430 -14.61 0.96 -74.87
N ILE A 431 -14.04 1.01 -73.67
CA ILE A 431 -14.15 -0.03 -72.65
C ILE A 431 -14.60 0.60 -71.34
N VAL A 432 -15.55 -0.04 -70.66
CA VAL A 432 -16.02 0.37 -69.33
C VAL A 432 -15.61 -0.68 -68.31
N ILE A 433 -15.00 -0.20 -67.23
CA ILE A 433 -14.52 -1.00 -66.10
C ILE A 433 -15.54 -0.96 -64.96
N GLU A 434 -15.82 -2.12 -64.37
CA GLU A 434 -16.56 -2.22 -63.12
C GLU A 434 -15.61 -2.20 -61.93
N ASP A 435 -16.13 -1.71 -60.80
CA ASP A 435 -15.57 -1.87 -59.46
C ASP A 435 -14.19 -1.25 -59.20
N ALA A 436 -13.57 -0.60 -60.19
CA ALA A 436 -12.36 0.21 -59.98
C ALA A 436 -12.31 1.44 -60.90
N TYR A 437 -11.53 2.45 -60.52
CA TYR A 437 -11.23 3.64 -61.33
C TYR A 437 -9.86 3.51 -61.99
N ILE A 438 -9.79 3.86 -63.27
CA ILE A 438 -8.54 3.85 -64.04
C ILE A 438 -7.73 5.07 -63.60
N THR A 439 -6.53 4.81 -63.07
CA THR A 439 -5.59 5.87 -62.69
C THR A 439 -4.53 6.09 -63.75
N GLN A 440 -4.16 5.03 -64.50
CA GLN A 440 -3.23 5.10 -65.63
C GLN A 440 -3.61 4.10 -66.72
N ALA A 441 -3.31 4.45 -67.97
CA ALA A 441 -3.39 3.57 -69.13
C ALA A 441 -2.11 3.72 -69.96
N TYR A 442 -1.42 2.61 -70.24
CA TYR A 442 -0.11 2.63 -70.88
C TYR A 442 0.16 1.33 -71.64
N SER A 443 1.12 1.38 -72.58
CA SER A 443 1.61 0.21 -73.31
C SER A 443 0.53 -0.56 -74.09
N GLY A 444 0.89 -1.73 -74.61
CA GLY A 444 0.03 -2.61 -75.42
C GLY A 444 -0.10 -2.17 -76.89
N ASP A 445 -0.88 -2.94 -77.64
CA ASP A 445 -1.05 -2.75 -79.08
C ASP A 445 -1.68 -1.40 -79.43
N ALA A 446 -2.52 -0.83 -78.55
CA ALA A 446 -3.04 0.52 -78.72
C ALA A 446 -1.92 1.57 -78.75
N TYR A 447 -1.00 1.50 -77.77
CA TYR A 447 0.13 2.42 -77.71
C TYR A 447 1.09 2.20 -78.90
N ASN A 448 1.42 0.94 -79.20
CA ASN A 448 2.36 0.58 -80.26
C ASN A 448 1.87 0.97 -81.66
N ASN A 449 0.56 1.01 -81.87
CA ASN A 449 -0.05 1.41 -83.14
C ASN A 449 -0.52 2.87 -83.13
N ASN A 450 0.04 3.72 -82.26
CA ASN A 450 -0.21 5.17 -82.21
C ASN A 450 -1.69 5.55 -81.98
N PHE A 451 -2.37 4.83 -81.10
CA PHE A 451 -3.68 5.26 -80.61
C PHE A 451 -3.49 6.29 -79.49
N THR A 452 -4.33 7.33 -79.51
CA THR A 452 -4.45 8.26 -78.39
C THR A 452 -5.53 7.74 -77.45
N THR A 453 -5.12 7.36 -76.26
CA THR A 453 -6.01 6.83 -75.22
C THR A 453 -6.36 7.91 -74.21
N ASN A 454 -7.65 8.14 -74.00
CA ASN A 454 -8.18 8.96 -72.92
C ASN A 454 -8.98 8.08 -71.97
N PHE A 455 -8.78 8.28 -70.67
CA PHE A 455 -9.59 7.62 -69.64
C PHE A 455 -10.10 8.64 -68.64
N GLY A 456 -11.30 8.38 -68.12
CA GLY A 456 -11.98 9.22 -67.15
C GLY A 456 -12.82 8.35 -66.23
N GLY A 457 -12.41 8.29 -64.96
CA GLY A 457 -13.03 7.43 -63.97
C GLY A 457 -12.99 5.95 -64.39
N ARG A 458 -14.15 5.40 -64.75
CA ARG A 458 -14.32 3.97 -65.11
C ARG A 458 -14.34 3.70 -66.62
N SER A 459 -14.25 4.73 -67.44
CA SER A 459 -14.35 4.61 -68.90
C SER A 459 -13.01 4.89 -69.58
N LEU A 460 -12.68 4.05 -70.54
CA LEU A 460 -11.52 4.13 -71.41
C LEU A 460 -12.00 4.31 -72.85
N MET A 461 -11.45 5.27 -73.58
CA MET A 461 -11.71 5.46 -75.00
C MET A 461 -10.40 5.72 -75.74
N SER A 462 -10.15 4.98 -76.81
CA SER A 462 -8.92 5.04 -77.57
C SER A 462 -9.19 5.03 -79.06
N MET A 463 -8.53 5.93 -79.79
CA MET A 463 -8.64 6.06 -81.25
C MET A 463 -7.34 6.60 -81.84
N SER A 464 -7.03 6.25 -83.08
CA SER A 464 -5.86 6.81 -83.78
C SER A 464 -6.25 7.95 -84.71
N TYR A 465 -5.57 9.10 -84.58
CA TYR A 465 -5.70 10.26 -85.48
C TYR A 465 -4.68 10.26 -86.63
N SER A 466 -3.74 9.31 -86.62
CA SER A 466 -2.65 9.15 -87.59
C SER A 466 -2.82 7.92 -88.49
N GLN A 467 -4.06 7.41 -88.61
CA GLN A 467 -4.41 6.17 -89.33
C GLN A 467 -3.76 4.89 -88.78
N GLY A 468 -3.43 4.86 -87.49
CA GLY A 468 -2.99 3.65 -86.80
C GLY A 468 -4.10 2.60 -86.77
N VAL A 469 -3.71 1.33 -86.92
CA VAL A 469 -4.63 0.18 -86.95
C VAL A 469 -4.02 -0.97 -86.17
N ILE A 470 -4.77 -1.56 -85.24
CA ILE A 470 -4.40 -2.83 -84.63
C ILE A 470 -4.93 -3.94 -85.53
N LYS A 471 -4.04 -4.81 -86.02
CA LYS A 471 -4.39 -5.88 -86.96
C LYS A 471 -5.22 -6.97 -86.27
N SER A 472 -6.04 -7.68 -87.06
CA SER A 472 -6.72 -8.88 -86.59
C SER A 472 -5.70 -9.88 -86.03
N GLY A 473 -6.00 -10.44 -84.89
CA GLY A 473 -5.08 -11.28 -84.13
C GLY A 473 -5.35 -11.15 -82.65
N CYS A 474 -4.33 -11.43 -81.86
CA CYS A 474 -4.45 -11.57 -80.43
C CYS A 474 -3.22 -11.01 -79.73
N GLY A 475 -3.41 -10.53 -78.50
CA GLY A 475 -2.33 -9.91 -77.73
C GLY A 475 -2.84 -9.14 -76.52
N THR A 476 -1.99 -8.24 -76.01
CA THR A 476 -2.36 -7.29 -74.96
C THR A 476 -2.77 -5.98 -75.63
N LEU A 477 -4.06 -5.65 -75.55
CA LEU A 477 -4.63 -4.45 -76.14
C LEU A 477 -4.07 -3.19 -75.49
N ILE A 478 -4.10 -3.15 -74.16
CA ILE A 478 -3.61 -2.04 -73.33
C ILE A 478 -3.42 -2.50 -71.88
N LYS A 479 -2.47 -1.88 -71.16
CA LYS A 479 -2.30 -2.10 -69.71
C LYS A 479 -2.87 -0.92 -68.93
N LEU A 480 -3.53 -1.23 -67.82
CA LEU A 480 -4.21 -0.29 -66.94
C LEU A 480 -3.67 -0.45 -65.51
N ILE A 481 -3.59 0.67 -64.79
CA ILE A 481 -3.48 0.67 -63.33
C ILE A 481 -4.79 1.20 -62.79
N PHE A 482 -5.30 0.51 -61.79
CA PHE A 482 -6.51 0.84 -61.09
C PHE A 482 -6.18 1.31 -59.66
N ASP A 483 -7.12 1.99 -59.03
CA ASP A 483 -7.07 2.25 -57.59
C ASP A 483 -7.48 1.04 -56.75
N ASP A 484 -8.14 0.05 -57.34
CA ASP A 484 -8.59 -1.20 -56.71
C ASP A 484 -8.28 -2.43 -57.59
N ILE A 485 -7.95 -3.56 -56.95
CA ILE A 485 -7.62 -4.84 -57.61
C ILE A 485 -8.85 -5.62 -58.07
N SER A 486 -10.05 -5.20 -57.69
CA SER A 486 -11.34 -5.85 -57.97
C SER A 486 -11.91 -5.54 -59.36
N ALA A 487 -11.10 -4.97 -60.26
CA ALA A 487 -11.53 -4.45 -61.55
C ALA A 487 -12.01 -5.56 -62.50
N GLY A 488 -13.13 -5.32 -63.18
CA GLY A 488 -13.65 -6.17 -64.26
C GLY A 488 -14.01 -5.35 -65.50
N ILE A 489 -14.23 -6.01 -66.64
CA ILE A 489 -14.78 -5.33 -67.82
C ILE A 489 -16.30 -5.48 -67.81
N THR A 490 -17.01 -4.35 -67.82
CA THR A 490 -18.47 -4.35 -67.94
C THR A 490 -18.90 -4.40 -69.40
N SER A 491 -18.24 -3.63 -70.26
CA SER A 491 -18.53 -3.59 -71.69
C SER A 491 -17.32 -3.17 -72.51
N ALA A 492 -17.24 -3.66 -73.74
CA ALA A 492 -16.19 -3.31 -74.69
C ALA A 492 -16.79 -3.17 -76.10
N SER A 493 -16.65 -1.99 -76.69
CA SER A 493 -17.06 -1.66 -78.05
C SER A 493 -15.83 -1.31 -78.88
N PHE A 494 -15.74 -1.89 -80.08
CA PHE A 494 -14.63 -1.73 -81.00
C PHE A 494 -15.15 -1.16 -82.31
N TYR A 495 -14.34 -0.40 -83.03
CA TYR A 495 -14.75 0.26 -84.26
C TYR A 495 -13.83 -0.14 -85.40
N ASP A 496 -14.42 -0.43 -86.56
CA ASP A 496 -13.68 -0.70 -87.80
C ASP A 496 -13.34 0.60 -88.55
N SER A 497 -12.73 0.47 -89.73
CA SER A 497 -12.31 1.60 -90.57
C SER A 497 -13.45 2.52 -91.02
N ASN A 498 -14.70 2.03 -91.00
CA ASN A 498 -15.89 2.81 -91.34
C ASN A 498 -16.58 3.41 -90.10
N GLY A 499 -16.03 3.17 -88.90
CA GLY A 499 -16.61 3.59 -87.63
C GLY A 499 -17.81 2.75 -87.20
N MET A 500 -18.02 1.57 -87.79
CA MET A 500 -19.10 0.67 -87.35
C MET A 500 -18.70 -0.08 -86.08
N PRO A 501 -19.58 -0.16 -85.06
CA PRO A 501 -19.28 -0.83 -83.81
C PRO A 501 -19.35 -2.36 -83.94
N HIS A 502 -18.35 -3.03 -83.38
CA HIS A 502 -18.24 -4.46 -83.13
C HIS A 502 -18.09 -4.68 -81.62
N SER A 503 -18.50 -5.83 -81.11
CA SER A 503 -18.33 -6.17 -79.69
C SER A 503 -17.55 -7.46 -79.55
N LEU A 504 -16.48 -7.43 -78.77
CA LEU A 504 -15.81 -8.64 -78.29
C LEU A 504 -16.53 -9.13 -77.04
N LYS A 505 -16.72 -10.44 -76.92
CA LYS A 505 -17.34 -11.03 -75.73
C LYS A 505 -16.38 -10.92 -74.55
N VAL A 506 -16.85 -10.28 -73.48
CA VAL A 506 -16.10 -10.18 -72.23
C VAL A 506 -16.09 -11.53 -71.52
N ILE A 507 -14.89 -11.98 -71.16
CA ILE A 507 -14.65 -13.10 -70.26
C ILE A 507 -14.35 -12.49 -68.89
N LYS A 508 -15.22 -12.77 -67.92
CA LYS A 508 -15.05 -12.38 -66.52
C LYS A 508 -14.12 -13.34 -65.80
#